data_AF-A0A453LTT3-F1
#
_entry.id   AF-A0A453LTT3-F1
#
_cell.length_a   1.000
_cell.length_b   1.000
_cell.length_c   1.000
_cell.angle_alpha   90.00
_cell.angle_beta   90.00
_cell.angle_gamma   90.00
#
_symmetry.space_group_name_H-M   'P 1'
#
loop_
_entity.id
_entity.type
_entity.pdbx_description
1 polymer ?
#
loop_
_entity_poly.entity_id
_entity_poly.type
_entity_poly.pdbx_seq_one_letter_code
_entity_poly.pdbx_strand_id
1 'polypeptide(L)'
;TKEAVERHRKSLKKRQSSDKGDGSDAETSMSEEDFLLQDEICKSRLTSIKREEEQYLRERDRYELEKGRLIREMKRLRDEDGSRFNNFQILHHRYALLNLLGKGGFSEVYKVYSFFSYIFLFKRRL
;
A
#
# COMPACT_ATOMS: atom_id res chain seq x y z
N THR A 1 -4.46 -22.14 -11.40
CA THR A 1 -5.93 -22.29 -11.43
C THR A 1 -6.33 -23.60 -10.77
N LYS A 2 -7.53 -23.68 -10.15
CA LYS A 2 -8.05 -24.89 -9.47
C LYS A 2 -7.97 -26.15 -10.34
N GLU A 3 -8.06 -26.00 -11.67
CA GLU A 3 -7.86 -27.08 -12.63
C GLU A 3 -6.48 -27.78 -12.56
N ALA A 4 -5.39 -27.04 -12.33
CA ALA A 4 -4.06 -27.63 -12.30
C ALA A 4 -3.88 -28.55 -11.09
N VAL A 5 -4.45 -28.15 -9.94
CA VAL A 5 -4.48 -28.93 -8.70
C VAL A 5 -5.37 -30.17 -8.85
N GLU A 6 -6.51 -30.03 -9.53
CA GLU A 6 -7.43 -31.15 -9.81
C GLU A 6 -6.80 -32.19 -10.76
N ARG A 7 -6.04 -31.74 -11.78
CA ARG A 7 -5.27 -32.62 -12.68
C ARG A 7 -4.16 -33.37 -11.94
N HIS A 8 -3.46 -32.69 -11.03
CA HIS A 8 -2.43 -33.32 -10.19
C HIS A 8 -3.02 -34.38 -9.26
N ARG A 9 -4.19 -34.10 -8.67
CA ARG A 9 -4.91 -35.05 -7.79
C ARG A 9 -5.43 -36.27 -8.55
N LYS A 10 -5.93 -36.09 -9.78
CA LYS A 10 -6.36 -37.18 -10.66
C LYS A 10 -5.18 -38.05 -11.12
N SER A 11 -4.02 -37.44 -11.39
CA SER A 11 -2.78 -38.16 -11.70
C SER A 11 -2.32 -39.05 -10.54
N LEU A 12 -2.30 -38.51 -9.31
CA LEU A 12 -1.94 -39.25 -8.11
C LEU A 12 -2.86 -40.44 -7.81
N LYS A 13 -4.19 -40.27 -7.97
CA LYS A 13 -5.15 -41.37 -7.78
C LYS A 13 -5.06 -42.45 -8.87
N LYS A 14 -4.76 -42.08 -10.11
CA LYS A 14 -4.60 -43.04 -11.22
C LYS A 14 -3.36 -43.92 -11.03
N ARG A 15 -2.30 -43.38 -10.44
CA ARG A 15 -1.08 -44.13 -10.06
C ARG A 15 -1.32 -45.08 -8.88
N GLN A 16 -2.17 -44.72 -7.92
CA GLN A 16 -2.55 -45.60 -6.81
C GLN A 16 -3.49 -46.75 -7.21
N SER A 17 -4.28 -46.61 -8.28
CA SER A 17 -5.22 -47.66 -8.71
C SER A 17 -4.62 -48.72 -9.64
N SER A 18 -3.45 -48.47 -10.24
CA SER A 18 -2.79 -49.40 -11.16
C SER A 18 -1.91 -50.45 -10.48
N ASP A 19 -1.73 -50.37 -9.16
CA ASP A 19 -0.74 -51.15 -8.40
C ASP A 19 -1.30 -52.47 -7.80
N LYS A 20 -2.14 -53.16 -8.57
CA LYS A 20 -2.56 -54.55 -8.27
C LYS A 20 -2.34 -55.41 -9.51
N GLY A 21 -1.08 -55.62 -9.88
CA GLY A 21 -0.73 -56.45 -11.03
C GLY A 21 0.77 -56.54 -11.26
N ASP A 22 1.40 -57.45 -10.54
CA ASP A 22 2.55 -58.29 -10.89
C ASP A 22 3.77 -57.68 -11.64
N GLY A 23 4.94 -57.76 -10.99
CA GLY A 23 6.22 -57.92 -11.66
C GLY A 23 7.15 -56.70 -11.75
N SER A 24 8.34 -56.87 -11.16
CA SER A 24 9.62 -56.14 -11.36
C SER A 24 9.81 -54.75 -10.73
N ASP A 25 10.53 -54.76 -9.60
CA ASP A 25 11.23 -53.64 -8.96
C ASP A 25 12.27 -53.01 -9.91
N ALA A 26 12.00 -51.80 -10.41
CA ALA A 26 13.00 -50.77 -10.69
C ALA A 26 12.29 -49.49 -11.11
N GLU A 27 12.46 -48.43 -10.33
CA GLU A 27 12.20 -47.03 -10.70
C GLU A 27 10.73 -46.68 -10.96
N THR A 28 9.97 -46.18 -9.97
CA THR A 28 8.92 -45.14 -10.11
C THR A 28 8.06 -44.93 -8.83
N SER A 29 8.26 -45.68 -7.74
CA SER A 29 7.75 -45.25 -6.43
C SER A 29 8.67 -44.13 -5.90
N MET A 30 8.19 -42.89 -5.88
CA MET A 30 8.84 -41.82 -5.11
C MET A 30 9.10 -42.34 -3.70
N SER A 31 10.34 -42.25 -3.22
CA SER A 31 10.65 -42.61 -1.84
C SER A 31 9.79 -41.75 -0.90
N GLU A 32 9.40 -42.29 0.26
CA GLU A 32 8.70 -41.50 1.29
C GLU A 32 9.48 -40.21 1.62
N GLU A 33 10.81 -40.29 1.54
CA GLU A 33 11.73 -39.17 1.69
C GLU A 33 11.56 -38.10 0.60
N ASP A 34 11.36 -38.49 -0.66
CA ASP A 34 11.11 -37.55 -1.77
C ASP A 34 9.78 -36.83 -1.60
N PHE A 35 8.77 -37.53 -1.08
CA PHE A 35 7.47 -36.94 -0.78
C PHE A 35 7.58 -35.89 0.33
N LEU A 36 8.30 -36.20 1.41
CA LEU A 36 8.55 -35.27 2.50
C LEU A 36 9.35 -34.05 2.03
N LEU A 37 10.39 -34.25 1.21
CA LEU A 37 11.17 -33.17 0.63
C LEU A 37 10.30 -32.24 -0.23
N GLN A 38 9.43 -32.81 -1.06
CA GLN A 38 8.53 -32.04 -1.90
C GLN A 38 7.51 -31.24 -1.09
N ASP A 39 7.01 -31.80 0.02
CA ASP A 39 6.13 -31.10 0.96
C ASP A 39 6.84 -29.91 1.63
N GLU A 40 8.08 -30.11 2.09
CA GLU A 40 8.88 -29.03 2.67
C GLU A 40 9.19 -27.91 1.66
N ILE A 41 9.50 -28.26 0.40
CA ILE A 41 9.63 -27.28 -0.69
C ILE A 41 8.32 -26.50 -0.89
N CYS A 42 7.18 -27.19 -0.89
CA CYS A 42 5.87 -26.56 -1.05
C CYS A 42 5.55 -25.61 0.12
N LYS A 43 5.79 -26.03 1.36
CA LYS A 43 5.60 -25.21 2.56
C LYS A 43 6.50 -23.99 2.57
N SER A 44 7.78 -24.16 2.20
CA SER A 44 8.73 -23.05 2.09
C SER A 44 8.27 -22.02 1.07
N ARG A 45 7.86 -22.47 -0.14
CA ARG A 45 7.32 -21.59 -1.18
C ARG A 45 6.05 -20.87 -0.72
N LEU A 46 5.13 -21.58 -0.08
CA LEU A 46 3.90 -20.98 0.45
C LEU A 46 4.21 -19.90 1.49
N THR A 47 5.18 -20.15 2.36
CA THR A 47 5.61 -19.17 3.38
C THR A 47 6.22 -17.93 2.74
N SER A 48 7.07 -18.12 1.73
CA SER A 48 7.66 -17.00 0.97
C SER A 48 6.60 -16.16 0.26
N ILE A 49 5.64 -16.81 -0.42
CA ILE A 49 4.53 -16.11 -1.09
C ILE A 49 3.68 -15.32 -0.08
N LYS A 50 3.34 -15.91 1.08
CA LYS A 50 2.58 -15.20 2.13
C LYS A 50 3.32 -13.98 2.66
N ARG A 51 4.64 -14.08 2.85
CA ARG A 51 5.46 -12.93 3.28
C ARG A 51 5.46 -11.82 2.23
N GLU A 52 5.58 -12.19 0.96
CA GLU A 52 5.57 -11.24 -0.15
C GLU A 52 4.19 -10.56 -0.28
N GLU A 53 3.10 -11.32 -0.17
CA GLU A 53 1.74 -10.80 -0.15
C GLU A 53 1.53 -9.79 0.98
N GLU A 54 1.99 -10.11 2.19
CA GLU A 54 1.92 -9.20 3.34
C GLU A 54 2.74 -7.92 3.13
N GLN A 55 3.90 -8.03 2.47
CA GLN A 55 4.70 -6.87 2.10
C GLN A 55 3.96 -5.96 1.11
N TYR A 56 3.37 -6.53 0.05
CA TYR A 56 2.60 -5.75 -0.91
C TYR A 56 1.38 -5.08 -0.29
N LEU A 57 0.70 -5.73 0.66
CA LEU A 57 -0.41 -5.12 1.38
C LEU A 57 0.05 -3.90 2.20
N ARG A 58 1.16 -4.01 2.92
CA ARG A 58 1.76 -2.88 3.65
C ARG A 58 2.15 -1.73 2.71
N GLU A 59 2.76 -2.05 1.58
CA GLU A 59 3.13 -1.05 0.58
C GLU A 59 1.92 -0.35 -0.02
N ARG A 60 0.87 -1.11 -0.36
CA ARG A 60 -0.41 -0.55 -0.83
C ARG A 60 -0.98 0.43 0.19
N ASP A 61 -1.06 0.04 1.46
CA ASP A 61 -1.62 0.91 2.52
C ASP A 61 -0.78 2.19 2.69
N ARG A 62 0.55 2.08 2.57
CA ARG A 62 1.44 3.26 2.55
C ARG A 62 1.14 4.17 1.35
N TYR A 63 0.96 3.61 0.15
CA TYR A 63 0.62 4.40 -1.04
C TYR A 63 -0.76 5.05 -0.95
N GLU A 64 -1.75 4.38 -0.36
CA GLU A 64 -3.08 4.95 -0.12
C GLU A 64 -3.03 6.14 0.84
N LEU A 65 -2.25 6.04 1.92
CA LEU A 65 -2.04 7.15 2.85
C LEU A 65 -1.38 8.34 2.15
N GLU A 66 -0.36 8.08 1.34
CA GLU A 66 0.35 9.13 0.58
C GLU A 66 -0.57 9.79 -0.45
N LYS A 67 -1.33 9.00 -1.20
CA LYS A 67 -2.37 9.50 -2.11
C LYS A 67 -3.36 10.41 -1.39
N GLY A 68 -3.80 10.03 -0.19
CA GLY A 68 -4.67 10.87 0.65
C GLY A 68 -4.02 12.17 1.12
N ARG A 69 -2.70 12.21 1.34
CA ARG A 69 -1.94 13.44 1.61
C ARG A 69 -1.88 14.32 0.38
N LEU A 70 -1.52 13.77 -0.77
CA LEU A 70 -1.42 14.49 -2.04
C LEU A 70 -2.75 15.09 -2.48
N ILE A 71 -3.87 14.37 -2.34
CA ILE A 71 -5.20 14.90 -2.67
C ILE A 71 -5.52 16.14 -1.81
N ARG A 72 -5.23 16.07 -0.50
CA ARG A 72 -5.43 17.21 0.41
C ARG A 72 -4.55 18.39 0.03
N GLU A 73 -3.30 18.14 -0.31
CA GLU A 73 -2.37 19.19 -0.73
C GLU A 73 -2.77 19.83 -2.06
N MET A 74 -3.18 19.03 -3.05
CA MET A 74 -3.72 19.53 -4.31
C MET A 74 -4.98 20.38 -4.11
N LYS A 75 -5.82 20.02 -3.14
CA LYS A 75 -6.97 20.87 -2.76
C LYS A 75 -6.51 22.17 -2.12
N ARG A 76 -5.54 22.11 -1.18
CA ARG A 76 -4.97 23.28 -0.51
C ARG A 76 -4.37 24.27 -1.52
N LEU A 77 -3.62 23.78 -2.51
CA LEU A 77 -3.05 24.61 -3.58
C LEU A 77 -4.12 25.31 -4.41
N ARG A 78 -5.17 24.59 -4.83
CA ARG A 78 -6.30 25.22 -5.54
C ARG A 78 -7.03 26.26 -4.69
N ASP A 79 -7.21 25.98 -3.41
CA ASP A 79 -7.84 26.91 -2.47
C ASP A 79 -6.98 28.18 -2.26
N GLU A 80 -5.65 28.02 -2.30
CA GLU A 80 -4.64 29.07 -2.21
C GLU A 80 -4.61 29.92 -3.48
N ASP A 81 -4.55 29.29 -4.65
CA ASP A 81 -4.62 29.93 -5.97
C ASP A 81 -5.90 30.72 -6.16
N GLY A 82 -7.03 30.17 -5.72
CA GLY A 82 -8.33 30.84 -5.74
C GLY A 82 -8.55 31.85 -4.62
N SER A 83 -7.60 32.03 -3.69
CA SER A 83 -7.75 33.04 -2.66
C SER A 83 -7.42 34.43 -3.18
N ARG A 84 -8.24 35.41 -2.77
CA ARG A 84 -8.02 36.84 -3.04
C ARG A 84 -6.71 37.37 -2.41
N PHE A 85 -6.06 36.59 -1.55
CA PHE A 85 -4.89 36.99 -0.77
C PHE A 85 -3.59 36.28 -1.18
N ASN A 86 -3.56 35.56 -2.31
CA ASN A 86 -2.41 34.76 -2.78
C ASN A 86 -1.12 35.59 -3.05
N ASN A 87 -1.21 36.92 -3.21
CA ASN A 87 -0.06 37.78 -3.52
C ASN A 87 0.70 38.31 -2.29
N PHE A 88 0.87 37.50 -1.23
CA PHE A 88 1.63 37.87 -0.02
C PHE A 88 1.22 39.23 0.57
N GLN A 89 -0.08 39.52 0.57
CA GLN A 89 -0.59 40.81 1.01
C GLN A 89 -0.21 41.06 2.46
N ILE A 90 0.47 42.17 2.73
CA ILE A 90 0.83 42.55 4.09
C ILE A 90 -0.42 43.05 4.78
N LEU A 91 -0.93 42.25 5.72
CA LEU A 91 -2.15 42.56 6.44
C LEU A 91 -1.87 43.59 7.54
N HIS A 92 -2.49 44.75 7.40
CA HIS A 92 -2.38 45.88 8.34
C HIS A 92 -0.92 46.26 8.67
N HIS A 93 0.01 46.09 7.74
CA HIS A 93 1.45 46.36 7.93
C HIS A 93 2.11 45.56 9.07
N ARG A 94 1.44 44.52 9.59
CA ARG A 94 1.91 43.77 10.78
C ARG A 94 2.17 42.29 10.50
N TYR A 95 1.52 41.74 9.48
CA TYR A 95 1.61 40.32 9.15
C TYR A 95 1.82 40.13 7.66
N ALA A 96 2.86 39.39 7.28
CA ALA A 96 2.98 38.84 5.93
C ALA A 96 2.21 37.52 5.87
N LEU A 97 1.21 37.43 5.00
CA LEU A 97 0.55 36.16 4.68
C LEU A 97 1.48 35.32 3.81
N LEU A 98 1.69 34.06 4.19
CA LEU A 98 2.60 33.15 3.47
C LEU A 98 1.82 32.02 2.83
N ASN A 99 1.44 31.00 3.61
CA ASN A 99 0.83 29.79 3.08
C ASN A 99 -0.59 29.62 3.61
N LEU A 100 -1.54 29.33 2.72
CA LEU A 100 -2.89 28.93 3.13
C LEU A 100 -2.86 27.51 3.70
N LEU A 101 -3.23 27.33 4.96
CA LEU A 101 -3.29 26.03 5.62
C LEU A 101 -4.65 25.35 5.48
N GLY A 102 -5.71 26.12 5.27
CA GLY A 102 -7.04 25.55 5.04
C GLY A 102 -8.10 26.60 4.79
N LYS A 103 -9.10 26.23 4.00
CA LYS A 103 -10.24 27.06 3.62
C LYS A 103 -11.54 26.34 3.97
N GLY A 104 -12.36 26.97 4.79
CA GLY A 104 -13.76 26.62 5.05
C GLY A 104 -14.69 27.53 4.25
N GLY A 105 -16.01 27.32 4.36
CA GLY A 105 -17.01 28.08 3.56
C GLY A 105 -16.91 29.60 3.69
N PHE A 106 -16.54 30.09 4.88
CA PHE A 106 -16.39 31.52 5.19
C PHE A 106 -15.13 31.80 5.99
N SER A 107 -14.10 30.95 5.92
CA SER A 107 -12.89 31.22 6.69
C SER A 107 -11.65 30.62 6.08
N GLU A 108 -10.55 31.37 6.12
CA GLU A 108 -9.25 30.95 5.64
C GLU A 108 -8.24 30.97 6.79
N VAL A 109 -7.39 29.95 6.89
CA VAL A 109 -6.33 29.87 7.89
C VAL A 109 -5.00 30.00 7.19
N TYR A 110 -4.21 30.99 7.57
CA TYR A 110 -2.89 31.23 7.00
C TYR A 110 -1.79 31.03 8.02
N LYS A 111 -0.67 30.49 7.55
CA LYS A 111 0.62 30.71 8.16
C LYS A 111 1.05 32.13 7.82
N VAL A 112 1.33 32.93 8.85
CA VAL A 112 1.73 34.32 8.71
C VAL A 112 3.03 34.58 9.46
N TYR A 113 3.83 35.52 8.99
CA TYR A 113 4.99 36.04 9.72
C TYR A 113 4.64 37.37 10.35
N SER A 114 4.91 37.54 11.65
CA SER A 114 4.70 38.82 12.33
C SER A 114 5.97 39.65 12.33
N PHE A 115 5.87 40.90 11.86
CA PHE A 115 6.98 41.85 11.89
C PHE A 115 7.23 42.46 13.28
N PHE A 116 6.24 42.37 14.18
CA PHE A 116 6.37 42.92 15.53
C PHE A 116 7.12 41.97 16.46
N SER A 117 6.73 40.70 16.44
CA SER A 117 7.29 39.67 17.33
C SER A 117 8.30 38.75 16.63
N TYR A 118 8.53 38.93 15.33
CA TYR A 118 9.48 38.16 14.49
C TYR A 118 9.28 36.64 14.53
N ILE A 119 8.05 36.19 14.78
CA ILE A 119 7.65 34.76 14.84
C ILE A 119 6.59 34.42 13.80
N PHE A 120 6.51 33.15 13.44
CA PHE A 120 5.42 32.60 12.64
C PHE A 120 4.19 32.32 13.51
N LEU A 121 3.03 32.71 13.03
CA LEU A 121 1.73 32.52 13.68
C LEU A 121 0.74 31.91 12.70
N PHE A 122 -0.34 31.35 13.24
CA PHE A 122 -1.50 30.94 12.46
C PHE A 122 -2.62 31.95 12.69
N LYS A 123 -3.14 32.53 11.61
CA LYS A 123 -4.29 33.43 11.68
C LYS A 123 -5.45 32.89 10.87
N ARG A 124 -6.59 32.78 11.55
CA ARG A 124 -7.89 32.54 10.93
C ARG A 124 -8.51 33.88 10.55
N ARG A 125 -8.91 33.99 9.30
CA ARG A 125 -9.65 35.11 8.75
C ARG A 125 -11.06 34.62 8.43
N LEU A 126 -12.07 35.39 8.84
CA LEU A 126 -13.47 35.20 8.48
C LEU A 126 -13.81 36.07 7.25
#